data_AF-A0A4Z1KLC1-F1
#
_entry.id   AF-A0A4Z1KLC1-F1
#
_cell.length_a   1.000
_cell.length_b   1.000
_cell.length_c   1.000
_cell.angle_alpha   90.00
_cell.angle_beta   90.00
_cell.angle_gamma   90.00
#
_symmetry.space_group_name_H-M   'P 1'
#
loop_
_entity.id
_entity.type
_entity.pdbx_description
1 polymer ?
#
loop_
_entity_poly.entity_id
_entity_poly.type
_entity_poly.pdbx_seq_one_letter_code
_entity_poly.pdbx_strand_id
1 'polypeptide(L)'
;MSGGVFSETLQSITTTKLTELSKKRHHFESQKNALSHKLNNELDQRKRLKLLLEGVKQSFAITTSITKKRSHDHDIKLSSVELLVKNLEKFIAQAEYDPSISDKTLEQWEKYLVRHIDVQSSKHQYATLYGELVTEWLSAEQQQKAVDVANHTSETDEEFQKVKKERVARTDGRAKWEELVFQPFETDHKTITAYLTTLFGMDGKNEQAKKALIALRKQVETFGNTLSVPGQFNPIVLRWTINGLISSGLLSEEKRAALKDFLASPVILTEVADVLNMRLASIDIWEWNRDIAVEQRRHLNGTHHMFIDEDLLEALFLQYIGVKWSVFFKKAFIGFSNFDGAWSKLNKPIPPIDKARRDFYLGPSYNHQGSVMEKREGLYKSIYFMSQLPNSEQDEQADQDGVEEANYDMLEFPGQRMSLRQGPAMSRRNLMQSQQAPPPAPKRKRAKMQAQTTAFDCTADVLTDFDFDSFLNAEEGDSDNLPKTPMEIKQFTLHLLSTEIIINTKLHGEISCARSEFESYGPSLPHSTIFCVLGFFGLLVKWSRFFQKFLEAPLKFVDEDISSEARIRKRGVPGAHALSAVCGEAILFCLDYAVNQSTDGVQLYRMHDDFWIWSPSHQSVVKGWNSIL
;
A
#
# COMPACT_ATOMS: atom_id res chain seq x y z
N MET A 1 -10.73 -7.93 -25.10
CA MET A 1 -11.35 -9.25 -24.90
C MET A 1 -11.26 -9.60 -23.40
N SER A 2 -12.17 -9.13 -22.55
CA SER A 2 -11.99 -9.16 -21.06
C SER A 2 -12.22 -10.55 -20.41
N GLY A 3 -13.00 -11.43 -21.06
CA GLY A 3 -13.50 -12.65 -20.42
C GLY A 3 -12.45 -13.70 -20.02
N GLY A 4 -11.23 -13.65 -20.58
CA GLY A 4 -10.15 -14.59 -20.28
C GLY A 4 -9.66 -14.46 -18.83
N VAL A 5 -9.05 -13.32 -18.50
CA VAL A 5 -8.49 -13.04 -17.16
C VAL A 5 -9.56 -13.16 -16.06
N PHE A 6 -10.79 -12.68 -16.33
CA PHE A 6 -11.91 -12.81 -15.39
C PHE A 6 -12.27 -14.28 -15.12
N SER A 7 -12.36 -15.11 -16.17
CA SER A 7 -12.63 -16.55 -16.04
C SER A 7 -11.48 -17.29 -15.34
N GLU A 8 -10.23 -16.97 -15.65
CA GLU A 8 -9.07 -17.57 -14.99
C GLU A 8 -9.01 -17.17 -13.50
N THR A 9 -9.35 -15.92 -13.17
CA THR A 9 -9.41 -15.48 -11.76
C THR A 9 -10.52 -16.19 -10.99
N LEU A 10 -11.70 -16.42 -11.60
CA LEU A 10 -12.75 -17.25 -10.98
C LEU A 10 -12.31 -18.71 -10.78
N GLN A 11 -11.51 -19.26 -11.70
CA GLN A 11 -10.89 -20.58 -11.55
C GLN A 11 -9.81 -20.58 -10.44
N SER A 12 -9.00 -19.53 -10.32
CA SER A 12 -8.01 -19.32 -9.23
C SER A 12 -8.70 -19.19 -7.86
N ILE A 13 -9.78 -18.42 -7.77
CA ILE A 13 -10.67 -18.30 -6.60
C ILE A 13 -11.17 -19.68 -6.17
N THR A 14 -11.71 -20.44 -7.13
CA THR A 14 -12.30 -21.75 -6.87
C THR A 14 -11.22 -22.73 -6.41
N THR A 15 -10.16 -22.93 -7.20
CA THR A 15 -9.07 -23.87 -6.87
C THR A 15 -8.39 -23.53 -5.55
N THR A 16 -8.14 -22.24 -5.26
CA THR A 16 -7.63 -21.78 -3.94
C THR A 16 -8.59 -22.14 -2.81
N LYS A 17 -9.90 -21.90 -2.96
CA LYS A 17 -10.90 -22.29 -1.95
C LYS A 17 -10.88 -23.80 -1.69
N LEU A 18 -10.71 -24.61 -2.73
CA LEU A 18 -10.71 -26.06 -2.62
C LEU A 18 -9.43 -26.64 -2.02
N THR A 19 -8.27 -26.10 -2.33
CA THR A 19 -7.01 -26.50 -1.67
C THR A 19 -6.99 -26.11 -0.20
N GLU A 20 -7.54 -24.95 0.17
CA GLU A 20 -7.69 -24.57 1.58
C GLU A 20 -8.79 -25.36 2.32
N LEU A 21 -9.89 -25.71 1.65
CA LEU A 21 -10.91 -26.61 2.20
C LEU A 21 -10.36 -28.04 2.40
N SER A 22 -9.52 -28.55 1.48
CA SER A 22 -8.91 -29.87 1.62
C SER A 22 -7.87 -29.90 2.74
N LYS A 23 -7.05 -28.85 2.91
CA LYS A 23 -6.18 -28.66 4.09
C LYS A 23 -6.99 -28.67 5.40
N LYS A 24 -8.07 -27.89 5.49
CA LYS A 24 -8.97 -27.85 6.66
C LYS A 24 -9.59 -29.21 6.96
N ARG A 25 -10.09 -29.91 5.93
CA ARG A 25 -10.60 -31.29 6.05
C ARG A 25 -9.53 -32.25 6.56
N HIS A 26 -8.33 -32.23 6.00
CA HIS A 26 -7.25 -33.14 6.42
C HIS A 26 -6.85 -32.91 7.88
N HIS A 27 -6.80 -31.64 8.33
CA HIS A 27 -6.59 -31.30 9.72
C HIS A 27 -7.73 -31.81 10.63
N PHE A 28 -8.99 -31.58 10.24
CA PHE A 28 -10.16 -32.02 11.00
C PHE A 28 -10.27 -33.55 11.11
N GLU A 29 -10.06 -34.29 10.01
CA GLU A 29 -10.08 -35.76 10.02
C GLU A 29 -8.89 -36.34 10.81
N SER A 30 -7.71 -35.71 10.75
CA SER A 30 -6.56 -36.08 11.58
C SER A 30 -6.85 -35.90 13.08
N GLN A 31 -7.46 -34.76 13.47
CA GLN A 31 -7.94 -34.53 14.84
C GLN A 31 -9.00 -35.56 15.25
N LYS A 32 -9.98 -35.86 14.39
CA LYS A 32 -11.04 -36.86 14.62
C LYS A 32 -10.45 -38.25 14.85
N ASN A 33 -9.50 -38.67 14.01
CA ASN A 33 -8.82 -39.96 14.16
C ASN A 33 -8.00 -40.04 15.46
N ALA A 34 -7.24 -38.98 15.78
CA ALA A 34 -6.50 -38.90 17.03
C ALA A 34 -7.42 -38.92 18.26
N LEU A 35 -8.59 -38.28 18.19
CA LEU A 35 -9.62 -38.34 19.22
C LEU A 35 -10.20 -39.75 19.35
N SER A 36 -10.59 -40.40 18.25
CA SER A 36 -11.07 -41.80 18.25
C SER A 36 -10.07 -42.78 18.87
N HIS A 37 -8.77 -42.63 18.59
CA HIS A 37 -7.73 -43.44 19.23
C HIS A 37 -7.64 -43.19 20.75
N LYS A 38 -7.76 -41.94 21.21
CA LYS A 38 -7.82 -41.63 22.65
C LYS A 38 -9.06 -42.21 23.32
N LEU A 39 -10.22 -42.12 22.67
CA LEU A 39 -11.50 -42.62 23.20
C LEU A 39 -11.52 -44.15 23.33
N ASN A 40 -10.89 -44.87 22.39
CA ASN A 40 -10.80 -46.34 22.42
C ASN A 40 -9.89 -46.88 23.54
N ASN A 41 -8.95 -46.08 24.04
CA ASN A 41 -8.03 -46.47 25.10
C ASN A 41 -8.58 -46.21 26.52
N GLU A 42 -9.69 -45.48 26.64
CA GLU A 42 -10.27 -45.05 27.92
C GLU A 42 -11.47 -45.90 28.33
N LEU A 43 -11.30 -46.66 29.42
CA LEU A 43 -12.34 -47.54 29.99
C LEU A 43 -13.38 -46.76 30.83
N ASP A 44 -13.03 -45.57 31.30
CA ASP A 44 -13.90 -44.74 32.14
C ASP A 44 -14.77 -43.80 31.28
N GLN A 45 -16.06 -44.09 31.24
CA GLN A 45 -17.05 -43.34 30.45
C GLN A 45 -17.08 -41.83 30.76
N ARG A 46 -16.79 -41.43 31.99
CA ARG A 46 -16.81 -40.00 32.40
C ARG A 46 -15.58 -39.26 31.90
N LYS A 47 -14.41 -39.90 31.93
CA LYS A 47 -13.18 -39.37 31.30
C LYS A 47 -13.30 -39.35 29.79
N ARG A 48 -13.86 -40.42 29.20
CA ARG A 48 -14.16 -40.51 27.76
C ARG A 48 -15.04 -39.34 27.31
N LEU A 49 -16.10 -39.02 28.06
CA LEU A 49 -16.96 -37.86 27.77
C LEU A 49 -16.26 -36.51 27.97
N LYS A 50 -15.40 -36.35 28.99
CA LYS A 50 -14.57 -35.12 29.18
C LYS A 50 -13.59 -34.90 28.01
N LEU A 51 -12.89 -35.95 27.57
CA LEU A 51 -11.99 -35.92 26.42
C LEU A 51 -12.74 -35.61 25.12
N LEU A 52 -13.92 -36.19 24.93
CA LEU A 52 -14.74 -35.95 23.74
C LEU A 52 -15.25 -34.51 23.70
N LEU A 53 -15.66 -33.96 24.85
CA LEU A 53 -16.03 -32.55 25.00
C LEU A 53 -14.85 -31.61 24.70
N GLU A 54 -13.64 -31.94 25.15
CA GLU A 54 -12.42 -31.19 24.81
C GLU A 54 -12.09 -31.27 23.31
N GLY A 55 -12.24 -32.46 22.70
CA GLY A 55 -12.11 -32.66 21.26
C GLY A 55 -13.09 -31.79 20.46
N VAL A 56 -14.35 -31.70 20.90
CA VAL A 56 -15.35 -30.80 20.30
C VAL A 56 -14.95 -29.32 20.47
N LYS A 57 -14.40 -28.91 21.61
CA LYS A 57 -13.89 -27.52 21.75
C LYS A 57 -12.77 -27.22 20.78
N GLN A 58 -11.82 -28.14 20.62
CA GLN A 58 -10.68 -27.98 19.71
C GLN A 58 -11.16 -27.95 18.25
N SER A 59 -12.04 -28.88 17.86
CA SER A 59 -12.50 -29.02 16.46
C SER A 59 -13.49 -27.94 16.01
N PHE A 60 -14.17 -27.26 16.95
CA PHE A 60 -15.07 -26.12 16.68
C PHE A 60 -14.48 -24.77 17.14
N ALA A 61 -13.23 -24.73 17.62
CA ALA A 61 -12.55 -23.54 18.17
C ALA A 61 -13.32 -22.82 19.31
N ILE A 62 -14.10 -23.56 20.12
CA ILE A 62 -14.98 -22.99 21.16
C ILE A 62 -14.17 -22.63 22.41
N THR A 63 -14.04 -21.32 22.67
CA THR A 63 -13.37 -20.79 23.88
C THR A 63 -14.35 -20.61 25.05
N THR A 64 -14.60 -21.66 25.83
CA THR A 64 -15.43 -21.58 27.04
C THR A 64 -14.65 -21.01 28.24
N SER A 65 -14.64 -19.69 28.40
CA SER A 65 -14.16 -19.06 29.64
C SER A 65 -15.20 -19.20 30.76
N ILE A 66 -14.93 -20.05 31.75
CA ILE A 66 -15.81 -20.28 32.91
C ILE A 66 -15.82 -19.08 33.88
N THR A 67 -14.80 -18.21 33.81
CA THR A 67 -14.44 -17.24 34.86
C THR A 67 -14.31 -15.78 34.39
N LYS A 68 -15.19 -15.31 33.49
CA LYS A 68 -15.37 -13.86 33.27
C LYS A 68 -16.79 -13.43 33.65
N LYS A 69 -16.88 -12.46 34.56
CA LYS A 69 -18.13 -11.73 34.88
C LYS A 69 -18.76 -11.23 33.56
N ARG A 70 -20.09 -11.30 33.47
CA ARG A 70 -20.87 -10.79 32.34
C ARG A 70 -20.46 -9.35 32.02
N SER A 71 -19.74 -9.14 30.93
CA SER A 71 -19.79 -7.89 30.21
C SER A 71 -21.16 -7.78 29.57
N HIS A 72 -21.92 -6.75 29.92
CA HIS A 72 -23.09 -6.36 29.14
C HIS A 72 -22.58 -5.75 27.83
N ASP A 73 -22.38 -6.59 26.82
CA ASP A 73 -22.24 -6.09 25.45
C ASP A 73 -22.69 -7.13 24.42
N HIS A 74 -23.61 -6.68 23.57
CA HIS A 74 -24.28 -7.31 22.42
C HIS A 74 -24.73 -8.80 22.41
N ASP A 75 -25.92 -9.01 21.81
CA ASP A 75 -26.58 -10.30 21.55
C ASP A 75 -25.83 -11.15 20.51
N ILE A 76 -24.67 -11.68 20.89
CA ILE A 76 -24.00 -12.74 20.13
C ILE A 76 -24.85 -14.01 20.29
N LYS A 77 -25.61 -14.36 19.25
CA LYS A 77 -26.31 -15.65 19.14
C LYS A 77 -25.29 -16.79 19.20
N LEU A 78 -25.05 -17.34 20.39
CA LEU A 78 -24.25 -18.57 20.57
C LEU A 78 -24.77 -19.64 19.60
N SER A 79 -23.86 -20.35 18.94
CA SER A 79 -24.27 -21.53 18.18
C SER A 79 -24.91 -22.57 19.11
N SER A 80 -25.82 -23.38 18.57
CA SER A 80 -26.47 -24.45 19.34
C SER A 80 -25.46 -25.43 19.95
N VAL A 81 -24.31 -25.62 19.30
CA VAL A 81 -23.20 -26.45 19.77
C VAL A 81 -22.43 -25.78 20.92
N GLU A 82 -22.19 -24.47 20.89
CA GLU A 82 -21.57 -23.76 22.03
C GLU A 82 -22.44 -23.79 23.29
N LEU A 83 -23.75 -23.62 23.13
CA LEU A 83 -24.69 -23.70 24.26
C LEU A 83 -24.72 -25.13 24.83
N LEU A 84 -24.73 -26.14 23.97
CA LEU A 84 -24.62 -27.54 24.34
C LEU A 84 -23.34 -27.83 25.13
N VAL A 85 -22.17 -27.43 24.60
CA VAL A 85 -20.86 -27.63 25.24
C VAL A 85 -20.82 -26.96 26.63
N LYS A 86 -21.25 -25.70 26.73
CA LYS A 86 -21.34 -24.98 28.03
C LYS A 86 -22.27 -25.63 29.04
N ASN A 87 -23.34 -26.29 28.59
CA ASN A 87 -24.26 -27.00 29.47
C ASN A 87 -23.71 -28.36 29.89
N LEU A 88 -23.13 -29.13 28.95
CA LEU A 88 -22.52 -30.43 29.23
C LEU A 88 -21.32 -30.32 30.18
N GLU A 89 -20.50 -29.27 30.10
CA GLU A 89 -19.45 -29.00 31.11
C GLU A 89 -20.00 -28.99 32.54
N LYS A 90 -21.12 -28.29 32.74
CA LYS A 90 -21.76 -28.16 34.05
C LYS A 90 -22.42 -29.45 34.49
N PHE A 91 -23.10 -30.15 33.58
CA PHE A 91 -23.74 -31.43 33.89
C PHE A 91 -22.72 -32.54 34.18
N ILE A 92 -21.56 -32.54 33.53
CA ILE A 92 -20.46 -33.46 33.84
C ILE A 92 -19.86 -33.18 35.22
N ALA A 93 -19.70 -31.90 35.59
CA ALA A 93 -19.28 -31.53 36.96
C ALA A 93 -20.35 -31.89 38.01
N GLN A 94 -21.64 -31.75 37.69
CA GLN A 94 -22.75 -32.15 38.58
C GLN A 94 -22.83 -33.68 38.75
N ALA A 95 -22.57 -34.45 37.68
CA ALA A 95 -22.62 -35.91 37.69
C ALA A 95 -21.63 -36.57 38.67
N GLU A 96 -20.60 -35.84 39.13
CA GLU A 96 -19.68 -36.31 40.17
C GLU A 96 -20.35 -36.44 41.55
N TYR A 97 -21.44 -35.70 41.80
CA TYR A 97 -22.13 -35.63 43.10
C TYR A 97 -23.61 -36.04 43.03
N ASP A 98 -24.21 -36.08 41.84
CA ASP A 98 -25.64 -36.29 41.62
C ASP A 98 -25.95 -37.72 41.10
N PRO A 99 -26.54 -38.60 41.93
CA PRO A 99 -26.87 -39.97 41.53
C PRO A 99 -28.07 -40.08 40.57
N SER A 100 -28.76 -38.96 40.25
CA SER A 100 -29.83 -38.97 39.25
C SER A 100 -29.31 -39.04 37.81
N ILE A 101 -28.03 -38.71 37.58
CA ILE A 101 -27.39 -38.79 36.27
C ILE A 101 -26.90 -40.23 36.03
N SER A 102 -27.78 -41.04 35.43
CA SER A 102 -27.48 -42.43 35.07
C SER A 102 -26.45 -42.56 33.94
N ASP A 103 -25.75 -43.70 33.88
CA ASP A 103 -24.78 -43.99 32.81
C ASP A 103 -25.43 -44.02 31.42
N LYS A 104 -26.74 -44.33 31.33
CA LYS A 104 -27.53 -44.21 30.09
C LYS A 104 -27.64 -42.76 29.61
N THR A 105 -27.68 -41.80 30.52
CA THR A 105 -27.68 -40.36 30.20
C THR A 105 -26.32 -39.93 29.68
N LEU A 106 -25.22 -40.45 30.27
CA LEU A 106 -23.85 -40.22 29.80
C LEU A 106 -23.65 -40.79 28.39
N GLU A 107 -24.15 -42.00 28.09
CA GLU A 107 -24.13 -42.57 26.73
C GLU A 107 -24.88 -41.70 25.71
N GLN A 108 -26.01 -41.10 26.10
CA GLN A 108 -26.79 -40.24 25.21
C GLN A 108 -26.03 -38.96 24.86
N TRP A 109 -25.37 -38.32 25.84
CA TRP A 109 -24.52 -37.15 25.61
C TRP A 109 -23.30 -37.49 24.75
N GLU A 110 -22.69 -38.65 24.96
CA GLU A 110 -21.60 -39.16 24.13
C GLU A 110 -22.04 -39.33 22.67
N LYS A 111 -23.13 -40.08 22.42
CA LYS A 111 -23.70 -40.28 21.08
C LYS A 111 -24.09 -38.96 20.40
N TYR A 112 -24.57 -37.98 21.17
CA TYR A 112 -24.96 -36.67 20.65
C TYR A 112 -23.74 -35.83 20.22
N LEU A 113 -22.66 -35.82 21.01
CA LEU A 113 -21.42 -35.14 20.64
C LEU A 113 -20.69 -35.82 19.47
N VAL A 114 -20.63 -37.17 19.44
CA VAL A 114 -20.10 -37.94 18.29
C VAL A 114 -20.85 -37.55 17.01
N ARG A 115 -22.20 -37.52 17.06
CA ARG A 115 -23.03 -37.09 15.94
C ARG A 115 -22.71 -35.67 15.46
N HIS A 116 -22.35 -34.74 16.35
CA HIS A 116 -21.92 -33.39 15.94
C HIS A 116 -20.57 -33.40 15.22
N ILE A 117 -19.61 -34.22 15.66
CA ILE A 117 -18.33 -34.41 14.96
C ILE A 117 -18.56 -35.04 13.58
N ASP A 118 -19.40 -36.07 13.50
CA ASP A 118 -19.72 -36.74 12.23
C ASP A 118 -20.45 -35.83 11.24
N VAL A 119 -21.41 -35.02 11.71
CA VAL A 119 -22.07 -34.02 10.85
C VAL A 119 -21.07 -32.99 10.30
N GLN A 120 -20.04 -32.60 11.07
CA GLN A 120 -18.99 -31.73 10.54
C GLN A 120 -18.05 -32.46 9.58
N SER A 121 -17.67 -33.70 9.84
CA SER A 121 -16.93 -34.56 8.90
C SER A 121 -17.67 -34.67 7.56
N SER A 122 -18.97 -34.99 7.58
CA SER A 122 -19.81 -35.02 6.37
C SER A 122 -19.90 -33.65 5.68
N LYS A 123 -19.98 -32.53 6.41
CA LYS A 123 -19.96 -31.19 5.79
C LYS A 123 -18.66 -30.92 5.03
N HIS A 124 -17.50 -31.28 5.61
CA HIS A 124 -16.21 -31.15 4.91
C HIS A 124 -16.14 -32.08 3.69
N GLN A 125 -16.70 -33.30 3.77
CA GLN A 125 -16.79 -34.22 2.63
C GLN A 125 -17.66 -33.65 1.50
N TYR A 126 -18.88 -33.17 1.79
CA TYR A 126 -19.76 -32.56 0.79
C TYR A 126 -19.18 -31.27 0.20
N ALA A 127 -18.50 -30.43 1.00
CA ALA A 127 -17.79 -29.26 0.50
C ALA A 127 -16.62 -29.63 -0.44
N THR A 128 -15.94 -30.75 -0.18
CA THR A 128 -14.89 -31.25 -1.09
C THR A 128 -15.51 -31.74 -2.40
N LEU A 129 -16.55 -32.59 -2.33
CA LEU A 129 -17.19 -33.18 -3.50
C LEU A 129 -17.88 -32.13 -4.39
N TYR A 130 -18.52 -31.13 -3.79
CA TYR A 130 -19.01 -29.96 -4.53
C TYR A 130 -17.86 -29.25 -5.26
N GLY A 131 -16.71 -29.10 -4.61
CA GLY A 131 -15.50 -28.57 -5.21
C GLY A 131 -14.99 -29.37 -6.40
N GLU A 132 -14.82 -30.68 -6.21
CA GLU A 132 -14.36 -31.62 -7.25
C GLU A 132 -15.26 -31.51 -8.49
N LEU A 133 -16.60 -31.50 -8.31
CA LEU A 133 -17.57 -31.31 -9.38
C LEU A 133 -17.46 -29.93 -10.07
N VAL A 134 -17.22 -28.86 -9.32
CA VAL A 134 -17.02 -27.52 -9.92
C VAL A 134 -15.70 -27.47 -10.70
N THR A 135 -14.62 -28.11 -10.23
CA THR A 135 -13.37 -28.20 -10.99
C THR A 135 -13.48 -29.07 -12.23
N GLU A 136 -14.24 -30.17 -12.19
CA GLU A 136 -14.55 -31.00 -13.35
C GLU A 136 -15.36 -30.20 -14.38
N TRP A 137 -16.38 -29.45 -13.94
CA TRP A 137 -17.19 -28.59 -14.78
C TRP A 137 -16.37 -27.47 -15.46
N LEU A 138 -15.52 -26.76 -14.70
CA LEU A 138 -14.63 -25.71 -15.23
C LEU A 138 -13.60 -26.28 -16.23
N SER A 139 -13.11 -27.50 -15.98
CA SER A 139 -12.18 -28.21 -16.87
C SER A 139 -12.86 -28.68 -18.16
N ALA A 140 -14.12 -29.13 -18.08
CA ALA A 140 -14.94 -29.48 -19.24
C ALA A 140 -15.27 -28.26 -20.11
N GLU A 141 -15.54 -27.09 -19.49
CA GLU A 141 -15.75 -25.83 -20.22
C GLU A 141 -14.47 -25.37 -20.95
N GLN A 142 -13.29 -25.57 -20.35
CA GLN A 142 -12.00 -25.35 -21.03
C GLN A 142 -11.79 -26.32 -22.20
N GLN A 143 -12.12 -27.62 -22.05
CA GLN A 143 -12.03 -28.58 -23.15
C GLN A 143 -12.98 -28.23 -24.31
N GLN A 144 -14.15 -27.63 -24.03
CA GLN A 144 -15.04 -27.12 -25.06
C GLN A 144 -14.45 -25.87 -25.76
N LYS A 145 -13.93 -24.89 -25.02
CA LYS A 145 -13.27 -23.71 -25.61
C LYS A 145 -12.00 -24.04 -26.39
N ALA A 146 -11.27 -25.09 -25.99
CA ALA A 146 -10.08 -25.55 -26.72
C ALA A 146 -10.41 -26.21 -28.07
N VAL A 147 -11.64 -26.71 -28.26
CA VAL A 147 -12.10 -27.28 -29.54
C VAL A 147 -12.51 -26.20 -30.54
N ASP A 148 -13.02 -25.04 -30.07
CA ASP A 148 -13.45 -23.93 -30.94
C ASP A 148 -12.30 -23.00 -31.39
N VAL A 149 -11.09 -23.11 -30.82
CA VAL A 149 -9.91 -22.28 -31.18
C VAL A 149 -8.93 -23.02 -32.12
N ALA A 150 -9.29 -24.22 -32.59
CA ALA A 150 -8.45 -25.05 -33.46
C ALA A 150 -8.45 -24.64 -34.96
N ASN A 151 -9.00 -23.47 -35.33
CA ASN A 151 -9.10 -23.01 -36.72
C ASN A 151 -8.99 -21.48 -36.85
N HIS A 152 -7.85 -20.89 -36.51
CA HIS A 152 -7.38 -19.60 -37.09
C HIS A 152 -5.87 -19.40 -36.89
N THR A 153 -5.06 -20.23 -37.55
CA THR A 153 -3.66 -19.87 -37.88
C THR A 153 -3.64 -19.18 -39.23
N SER A 154 -3.39 -17.88 -39.23
CA SER A 154 -3.03 -17.12 -40.44
C SER A 154 -1.66 -16.48 -40.23
N GLU A 155 -0.68 -16.93 -41.01
CA GLU A 155 0.66 -16.36 -41.09
C GLU A 155 0.60 -14.92 -41.62
N THR A 156 1.26 -13.99 -40.95
CA THR A 156 1.79 -12.77 -41.56
C THR A 156 3.17 -12.51 -40.98
N ASP A 157 4.18 -13.09 -41.62
CA ASP A 157 5.58 -12.70 -41.45
C ASP A 157 5.89 -11.44 -42.30
N GLU A 158 7.00 -10.78 -41.96
CA GLU A 158 7.50 -9.50 -42.50
C GLU A 158 6.68 -8.26 -42.03
N GLU A 159 7.29 -7.22 -41.46
CA GLU A 159 8.51 -6.54 -41.91
C GLU A 159 9.50 -6.23 -40.77
N PHE A 160 10.75 -6.70 -40.89
CA PHE A 160 11.72 -6.75 -39.77
C PHE A 160 12.98 -5.86 -40.01
N GLN A 161 12.85 -4.53 -40.06
CA GLN A 161 14.04 -3.63 -40.07
C GLN A 161 13.89 -2.31 -39.27
N LYS A 162 13.94 -2.37 -37.93
CA LYS A 162 14.41 -1.23 -37.11
C LYS A 162 15.03 -1.56 -35.73
N VAL A 163 15.14 -2.84 -35.36
CA VAL A 163 15.51 -3.26 -33.99
C VAL A 163 16.90 -3.94 -33.95
N LYS A 164 17.97 -3.14 -34.07
CA LYS A 164 19.36 -3.62 -33.79
C LYS A 164 20.13 -2.81 -32.75
N LYS A 165 19.69 -1.58 -32.41
CA LYS A 165 20.21 -0.80 -31.27
C LYS A 165 19.40 -0.98 -29.99
N GLU A 166 18.11 -1.27 -30.12
CA GLU A 166 17.19 -1.38 -28.97
C GLU A 166 17.32 -2.71 -28.21
N ARG A 167 17.64 -3.83 -28.89
CA ARG A 167 17.94 -5.10 -28.21
C ARG A 167 19.11 -4.99 -27.23
N VAL A 168 20.14 -4.22 -27.56
CA VAL A 168 21.34 -4.05 -26.72
C VAL A 168 21.02 -3.30 -25.43
N ALA A 169 20.35 -2.14 -25.52
CA ALA A 169 19.91 -1.41 -24.32
C ALA A 169 18.94 -2.23 -23.44
N ARG A 170 18.08 -3.04 -24.07
CA ARG A 170 17.17 -3.96 -23.37
C ARG A 170 17.92 -5.05 -22.61
N THR A 171 18.92 -5.69 -23.24
CA THR A 171 19.76 -6.72 -22.60
C THR A 171 20.69 -6.16 -21.54
N ASP A 172 21.27 -4.98 -21.75
CA ASP A 172 22.26 -4.40 -20.82
C ASP A 172 21.58 -3.93 -19.52
N GLY A 173 20.40 -3.31 -19.62
CA GLY A 173 19.58 -2.95 -18.47
C GLY A 173 19.08 -4.19 -17.72
N ARG A 174 18.66 -5.23 -18.44
CA ARG A 174 18.28 -6.52 -17.86
C ARG A 174 19.45 -7.19 -17.15
N ALA A 175 20.63 -7.28 -17.76
CA ALA A 175 21.81 -7.92 -17.17
C ALA A 175 22.24 -7.26 -15.84
N LYS A 176 22.30 -5.92 -15.80
CA LYS A 176 22.58 -5.17 -14.56
C LYS A 176 21.51 -5.42 -13.49
N TRP A 177 20.24 -5.43 -13.87
CA TRP A 177 19.14 -5.69 -12.93
C TRP A 177 19.18 -7.14 -12.41
N GLU A 178 19.44 -8.13 -13.27
CA GLU A 178 19.57 -9.54 -12.86
C GLU A 178 20.77 -9.76 -11.93
N GLU A 179 21.92 -9.14 -12.23
CA GLU A 179 23.09 -9.13 -11.35
C GLU A 179 22.76 -8.52 -9.98
N LEU A 180 22.06 -7.38 -9.96
CA LEU A 180 21.64 -6.76 -8.71
C LEU A 180 20.66 -7.64 -7.93
N VAL A 181 19.58 -8.12 -8.55
CA VAL A 181 18.42 -8.71 -7.85
C VAL A 181 18.65 -10.18 -7.45
N PHE A 182 19.46 -10.94 -8.20
CA PHE A 182 19.74 -12.36 -7.90
C PHE A 182 21.02 -12.60 -7.10
N GLN A 183 21.98 -11.67 -7.07
CA GLN A 183 23.11 -11.78 -6.15
C GLN A 183 22.71 -11.28 -4.74
N PRO A 184 22.88 -12.11 -3.68
CA PRO A 184 22.69 -11.65 -2.31
C PRO A 184 23.78 -10.63 -1.93
N PHE A 185 23.40 -9.62 -1.17
CA PHE A 185 24.35 -8.73 -0.48
C PHE A 185 24.28 -9.02 1.01
N GLU A 186 25.23 -9.80 1.52
CA GLU A 186 25.27 -10.19 2.93
C GLU A 186 25.68 -9.00 3.80
N THR A 187 24.76 -8.55 4.66
CA THR A 187 25.06 -7.54 5.69
C THR A 187 25.12 -8.20 7.06
N ASP A 188 26.09 -7.82 7.88
CA ASP A 188 26.17 -8.33 9.25
C ASP A 188 25.04 -7.77 10.13
N HIS A 189 24.05 -8.63 10.40
CA HIS A 189 22.93 -8.35 11.28
C HIS A 189 23.37 -7.87 12.68
N LYS A 190 24.52 -8.32 13.19
CA LYS A 190 24.99 -7.93 14.54
C LYS A 190 25.46 -6.49 14.58
N THR A 191 26.25 -6.05 13.60
CA THR A 191 26.69 -4.64 13.52
C THR A 191 25.53 -3.70 13.24
N ILE A 192 24.58 -4.06 12.36
CA ILE A 192 23.35 -3.26 12.16
C ILE A 192 22.54 -3.16 13.46
N THR A 193 22.33 -4.29 14.16
CA THR A 193 21.61 -4.27 15.45
C THR A 193 22.33 -3.39 16.48
N ALA A 194 23.66 -3.48 16.59
CA ALA A 194 24.47 -2.69 17.51
C ALA A 194 24.45 -1.19 17.17
N TYR A 195 24.46 -0.84 15.88
CA TYR A 195 24.28 0.52 15.40
C TYR A 195 22.90 1.07 15.80
N LEU A 196 21.83 0.31 15.55
CA LEU A 196 20.47 0.72 15.91
C LEU A 196 20.26 0.84 17.43
N THR A 197 20.84 -0.05 18.25
CA THR A 197 20.78 0.09 19.71
C THR A 197 21.52 1.33 20.20
N THR A 198 22.65 1.67 19.58
CA THR A 198 23.41 2.89 19.88
C THR A 198 22.61 4.14 19.50
N LEU A 199 22.09 4.16 18.26
CA LEU A 199 21.35 5.28 17.67
C LEU A 199 20.08 5.62 18.47
N PHE A 200 19.26 4.63 18.80
CA PHE A 200 18.03 4.82 19.59
C PHE A 200 18.27 4.85 21.11
N GLY A 201 19.52 5.02 21.55
CA GLY A 201 19.85 5.29 22.95
C GLY A 201 19.63 4.13 23.93
N MET A 202 19.58 2.88 23.45
CA MET A 202 19.43 1.71 24.32
C MET A 202 20.62 1.54 25.29
N ASP A 203 21.79 2.07 24.92
CA ASP A 203 23.00 2.19 25.75
C ASP A 203 22.86 3.15 26.96
N GLY A 204 21.70 3.77 27.15
CA GLY A 204 21.40 4.68 28.28
C GLY A 204 21.74 6.15 28.05
N LYS A 205 22.21 6.53 26.84
CA LYS A 205 22.53 7.93 26.49
C LYS A 205 21.28 8.81 26.26
N ASN A 206 20.18 8.22 25.79
CA ASN A 206 18.93 8.94 25.55
C ASN A 206 17.73 8.10 26.03
N GLU A 207 17.35 8.28 27.30
CA GLU A 207 16.21 7.56 27.91
C GLU A 207 14.85 7.97 27.33
N GLN A 208 14.72 9.16 26.74
CA GLN A 208 13.51 9.59 26.02
C GLN A 208 13.36 8.81 24.70
N ALA A 209 14.41 8.73 23.88
CA ALA A 209 14.42 7.94 22.65
C ALA A 209 14.14 6.45 22.90
N LYS A 210 14.74 5.89 23.95
CA LYS A 210 14.49 4.51 24.41
C LYS A 210 13.03 4.28 24.81
N LYS A 211 12.40 5.23 25.52
CA LYS A 211 10.95 5.17 25.85
C LYS A 211 10.08 5.26 24.59
N ALA A 212 10.41 6.15 23.66
CA ALA A 212 9.73 6.28 22.38
C ALA A 212 9.85 4.99 21.54
N LEU A 213 11.02 4.36 21.50
CA LEU A 213 11.25 3.08 20.82
C LEU A 213 10.45 1.93 21.45
N ILE A 214 10.37 1.86 22.78
CA ILE A 214 9.56 0.86 23.49
C ILE A 214 8.07 1.06 23.18
N ALA A 215 7.60 2.32 23.13
CA ALA A 215 6.24 2.64 22.74
C ALA A 215 5.95 2.26 21.27
N LEU A 216 6.88 2.55 20.35
CA LEU A 216 6.82 2.16 18.94
C LEU A 216 6.74 0.63 18.78
N ARG A 217 7.65 -0.13 19.42
CA ARG A 217 7.62 -1.60 19.43
C ARG A 217 6.28 -2.17 19.89
N LYS A 218 5.72 -1.62 20.97
CA LYS A 218 4.40 -2.03 21.47
C LYS A 218 3.27 -1.71 20.49
N GLN A 219 3.35 -0.58 19.77
CA GLN A 219 2.39 -0.25 18.71
C GLN A 219 2.49 -1.23 17.53
N VAL A 220 3.70 -1.56 17.08
CA VAL A 220 3.96 -2.52 15.99
C VAL A 220 3.43 -3.92 16.35
N GLU A 221 3.71 -4.40 17.56
CA GLU A 221 3.18 -5.67 18.08
C GLU A 221 1.65 -5.66 18.16
N THR A 222 1.05 -4.59 18.70
CA THR A 222 -0.42 -4.48 18.83
C THR A 222 -1.08 -4.46 17.46
N PHE A 223 -0.57 -3.65 16.52
CA PHE A 223 -1.08 -3.57 15.15
C PHE A 223 -0.92 -4.89 14.40
N GLY A 224 0.26 -5.53 14.49
CA GLY A 224 0.52 -6.84 13.91
C GLY A 224 -0.38 -7.94 14.49
N ASN A 225 -0.94 -7.78 15.69
CA ASN A 225 -1.97 -8.67 16.21
C ASN A 225 -3.37 -8.32 15.72
N THR A 226 -3.74 -7.05 15.68
CA THR A 226 -5.02 -6.57 15.12
C THR A 226 -5.19 -6.95 13.65
N LEU A 227 -4.16 -6.78 12.81
CA LEU A 227 -4.21 -7.07 11.38
C LEU A 227 -4.34 -8.58 11.07
N SER A 228 -3.98 -9.46 12.01
CA SER A 228 -4.19 -10.91 11.89
C SER A 228 -5.56 -11.39 12.41
N VAL A 229 -6.44 -10.49 12.88
CA VAL A 229 -7.79 -10.88 13.31
C VAL A 229 -8.64 -11.23 12.08
N PRO A 230 -9.33 -12.39 12.03
CA PRO A 230 -10.17 -12.77 10.90
C PRO A 230 -11.26 -11.74 10.56
N GLY A 231 -11.65 -11.65 9.28
CA GLY A 231 -12.71 -10.74 8.82
C GLY A 231 -12.24 -9.33 8.45
N GLN A 232 -10.93 -9.15 8.20
CA GLN A 232 -10.39 -7.89 7.69
C GLN A 232 -10.94 -7.52 6.30
N PHE A 233 -11.08 -8.50 5.41
CA PHE A 233 -11.60 -8.28 4.07
C PHE A 233 -13.12 -8.27 4.10
N ASN A 234 -13.71 -7.25 3.48
CA ASN A 234 -15.14 -7.08 3.27
C ASN A 234 -15.36 -6.23 2.00
N PRO A 235 -16.58 -6.15 1.44
CA PRO A 235 -16.82 -5.43 0.19
C PRO A 235 -16.50 -3.93 0.22
N ILE A 236 -16.48 -3.28 1.39
CA ILE A 236 -16.06 -1.86 1.53
C ILE A 236 -14.54 -1.75 1.44
N VAL A 237 -13.83 -2.66 2.12
CA VAL A 237 -12.36 -2.75 2.08
C VAL A 237 -11.85 -3.05 0.68
N LEU A 238 -12.48 -4.00 -0.02
CA LEU A 238 -12.11 -4.33 -1.38
C LEU A 238 -12.35 -3.18 -2.35
N ARG A 239 -13.38 -2.35 -2.17
CA ARG A 239 -13.62 -1.19 -3.05
C ARG A 239 -12.44 -0.21 -3.05
N TRP A 240 -11.93 0.19 -1.89
CA TRP A 240 -10.76 1.08 -1.84
C TRP A 240 -9.46 0.35 -2.25
N THR A 241 -9.32 -0.94 -1.91
CA THR A 241 -8.14 -1.73 -2.31
C THR A 241 -8.05 -1.85 -3.83
N ILE A 242 -9.18 -2.12 -4.50
CA ILE A 242 -9.29 -2.18 -5.96
C ILE A 242 -9.01 -0.82 -6.58
N ASN A 243 -9.63 0.25 -6.10
CA ASN A 243 -9.40 1.61 -6.63
C ASN A 243 -7.93 2.01 -6.52
N GLY A 244 -7.31 1.84 -5.36
CA GLY A 244 -5.89 2.13 -5.16
C GLY A 244 -4.96 1.28 -6.03
N LEU A 245 -5.34 0.03 -6.33
CA LEU A 245 -4.59 -0.84 -7.24
C LEU A 245 -4.75 -0.41 -8.71
N ILE A 246 -5.93 0.08 -9.11
CA ILE A 246 -6.15 0.66 -10.45
C ILE A 246 -5.32 1.94 -10.62
N SER A 247 -5.24 2.80 -9.61
CA SER A 247 -4.44 4.04 -9.66
C SER A 247 -2.92 3.81 -9.59
N SER A 248 -2.45 2.64 -9.14
CA SER A 248 -1.02 2.38 -8.85
C SER A 248 -0.12 2.11 -10.07
N GLY A 249 -0.62 2.26 -11.30
CA GLY A 249 0.11 1.96 -12.53
C GLY A 249 0.37 0.47 -12.81
N LEU A 250 0.49 -0.38 -11.78
CA LEU A 250 0.98 -1.76 -11.79
C LEU A 250 0.33 -2.69 -12.85
N LEU A 251 -0.99 -2.75 -12.87
CA LEU A 251 -1.74 -3.76 -13.61
C LEU A 251 -1.85 -3.46 -15.11
N SER A 252 -1.83 -4.52 -15.92
CA SER A 252 -2.20 -4.47 -17.34
C SER A 252 -3.67 -4.05 -17.53
N GLU A 253 -4.02 -3.46 -18.67
CA GLU A 253 -5.39 -2.95 -18.90
C GLU A 253 -6.46 -4.06 -18.86
N GLU A 254 -6.10 -5.30 -19.21
CA GLU A 254 -7.00 -6.46 -19.04
C GLU A 254 -7.30 -6.76 -17.57
N LYS A 255 -6.28 -6.70 -16.71
CA LYS A 255 -6.42 -6.85 -15.26
C LYS A 255 -7.20 -5.67 -14.64
N ARG A 256 -6.96 -4.44 -15.11
CA ARG A 256 -7.74 -3.25 -14.72
C ARG A 256 -9.22 -3.38 -15.11
N ALA A 257 -9.53 -3.89 -16.31
CA ALA A 257 -10.89 -4.15 -16.76
C ALA A 257 -11.60 -5.21 -15.88
N ALA A 258 -10.95 -6.34 -15.62
CA ALA A 258 -11.50 -7.38 -14.75
C ALA A 258 -11.77 -6.89 -13.32
N LEU A 259 -10.93 -5.98 -12.78
CA LEU A 259 -11.20 -5.34 -11.49
C LEU A 259 -12.38 -4.35 -11.52
N LYS A 260 -12.58 -3.61 -12.62
CA LYS A 260 -13.79 -2.79 -12.82
C LYS A 260 -15.05 -3.68 -12.85
N ASP A 261 -14.97 -4.86 -13.48
CA ASP A 261 -16.05 -5.86 -13.48
C ASP A 261 -16.31 -6.44 -12.07
N PHE A 262 -15.27 -6.66 -11.25
CA PHE A 262 -15.43 -7.07 -9.85
C PHE A 262 -16.17 -6.02 -9.01
N LEU A 263 -15.89 -4.72 -9.20
CA LEU A 263 -16.61 -3.65 -8.49
C LEU A 263 -18.11 -3.61 -8.81
N ALA A 264 -18.51 -4.03 -10.01
CA ALA A 264 -19.90 -4.10 -10.43
C ALA A 264 -20.68 -5.25 -9.77
N SER A 265 -20.01 -6.34 -9.35
CA SER A 265 -20.66 -7.54 -8.80
C SER A 265 -20.46 -7.70 -7.29
N PRO A 266 -21.46 -7.39 -6.44
CA PRO A 266 -21.33 -7.52 -4.98
C PRO A 266 -21.16 -8.97 -4.51
N VAL A 267 -21.64 -9.94 -5.29
CA VAL A 267 -21.45 -11.38 -5.02
C VAL A 267 -19.97 -11.73 -5.15
N ILE A 268 -19.31 -11.31 -6.25
CA ILE A 268 -17.89 -11.57 -6.47
C ILE A 268 -17.03 -10.89 -5.40
N LEU A 269 -17.33 -9.64 -5.01
CA LEU A 269 -16.63 -8.99 -3.89
C LEU A 269 -16.75 -9.76 -2.58
N THR A 270 -17.89 -10.40 -2.32
CA THR A 270 -18.08 -11.22 -1.10
C THR A 270 -17.25 -12.50 -1.19
N GLU A 271 -17.31 -13.21 -2.32
CA GLU A 271 -16.53 -14.43 -2.55
C GLU A 271 -15.02 -14.16 -2.51
N VAL A 272 -14.54 -13.06 -3.10
CA VAL A 272 -13.14 -12.62 -3.07
C VAL A 272 -12.71 -12.25 -1.64
N ALA A 273 -13.56 -11.55 -0.88
CA ALA A 273 -13.27 -11.23 0.52
C ALA A 273 -13.09 -12.50 1.36
N ASP A 274 -13.89 -13.55 1.11
CA ASP A 274 -13.75 -14.83 1.81
C ASP A 274 -12.44 -15.57 1.44
N VAL A 275 -12.01 -15.55 0.16
CA VAL A 275 -10.68 -16.10 -0.23
C VAL A 275 -9.56 -15.36 0.50
N LEU A 276 -9.60 -14.04 0.51
CA LEU A 276 -8.54 -13.20 1.08
C LEU A 276 -8.51 -13.28 2.61
N ASN A 277 -9.67 -13.39 3.27
CA ASN A 277 -9.76 -13.72 4.69
C ASN A 277 -9.21 -15.12 5.00
N MET A 278 -9.42 -16.11 4.12
CA MET A 278 -8.82 -17.44 4.26
C MET A 278 -7.29 -17.38 4.13
N ARG A 279 -6.74 -16.67 3.14
CA ARG A 279 -5.29 -16.45 2.99
C ARG A 279 -4.68 -15.67 4.18
N LEU A 280 -5.41 -14.71 4.74
CA LEU A 280 -4.96 -13.95 5.91
C LEU A 280 -4.93 -14.78 7.19
N ALA A 281 -5.84 -15.75 7.34
CA ALA A 281 -5.84 -16.67 8.48
C ALA A 281 -4.63 -17.62 8.48
N SER A 282 -4.00 -17.86 7.32
CA SER A 282 -2.80 -18.68 7.11
C SER A 282 -1.56 -17.86 6.70
N ILE A 283 -1.51 -16.57 7.09
CA ILE A 283 -0.45 -15.62 6.74
C ILE A 283 0.98 -16.09 7.10
N ASP A 284 1.14 -16.96 8.10
CA ASP A 284 2.43 -17.47 8.58
C ASP A 284 3.01 -18.60 7.72
N ILE A 285 2.16 -19.22 6.88
CA ILE A 285 2.49 -20.24 5.87
C ILE A 285 2.13 -19.78 4.46
N TRP A 286 1.97 -18.46 4.26
CA TRP A 286 1.70 -17.88 2.94
C TRP A 286 2.91 -18.01 2.03
N GLU A 287 2.68 -18.48 0.80
CA GLU A 287 3.66 -18.63 -0.27
C GLU A 287 3.02 -18.22 -1.61
N TRP A 288 3.85 -17.90 -2.59
CA TRP A 288 3.41 -17.62 -3.96
C TRP A 288 2.79 -18.87 -4.60
N ASN A 289 1.67 -18.71 -5.31
CA ASN A 289 0.95 -19.86 -5.87
C ASN A 289 1.57 -20.37 -7.18
N ARG A 290 2.35 -19.53 -7.87
CA ARG A 290 3.00 -19.80 -9.17
C ARG A 290 4.33 -19.04 -9.24
N ASP A 291 5.18 -19.41 -10.19
CA ASP A 291 6.31 -18.57 -10.62
C ASP A 291 5.78 -17.27 -11.21
N ILE A 292 6.35 -16.12 -10.82
CA ILE A 292 5.81 -14.82 -11.21
C ILE A 292 6.52 -14.33 -12.48
N ALA A 293 5.72 -13.94 -13.47
CA ALA A 293 6.21 -13.38 -14.71
C ALA A 293 6.82 -11.98 -14.48
N VAL A 294 7.98 -11.73 -15.08
CA VAL A 294 8.62 -10.40 -15.11
C VAL A 294 8.52 -9.84 -16.53
N GLU A 295 7.78 -8.74 -16.66
CA GLU A 295 7.65 -7.96 -17.88
C GLU A 295 8.61 -6.77 -17.89
N GLN A 296 9.33 -6.57 -18.99
CA GLN A 296 10.17 -5.39 -19.18
C GLN A 296 9.39 -4.31 -19.95
N ARG A 297 8.76 -3.37 -19.24
CA ARG A 297 8.01 -2.27 -19.87
C ARG A 297 8.92 -1.07 -20.09
N ARG A 298 8.79 -0.43 -21.26
CA ARG A 298 9.56 0.76 -21.65
C ARG A 298 8.75 2.01 -21.32
N HIS A 299 9.31 2.89 -20.50
CA HIS A 299 8.70 4.18 -20.16
C HIS A 299 8.97 5.22 -21.27
N LEU A 300 8.19 6.31 -21.27
CA LEU A 300 8.29 7.39 -22.27
C LEU A 300 9.67 8.08 -22.27
N ASN A 301 10.34 8.11 -21.11
CA ASN A 301 11.71 8.59 -20.93
C ASN A 301 12.78 7.67 -21.58
N GLY A 302 12.40 6.49 -22.08
CA GLY A 302 13.29 5.49 -22.67
C GLY A 302 13.96 4.52 -21.68
N THR A 303 13.75 4.68 -20.36
CA THR A 303 14.17 3.68 -19.38
C THR A 303 13.27 2.45 -19.46
N HIS A 304 13.82 1.30 -19.07
CA HIS A 304 13.09 0.04 -19.02
C HIS A 304 12.96 -0.38 -17.56
N HIS A 305 11.73 -0.44 -17.05
CA HIS A 305 11.45 -0.92 -15.71
C HIS A 305 10.93 -2.36 -15.75
N MET A 306 11.27 -3.13 -14.72
CA MET A 306 10.83 -4.51 -14.56
C MET A 306 9.56 -4.53 -13.72
N PHE A 307 8.45 -4.88 -14.34
CA PHE A 307 7.17 -5.07 -13.68
C PHE A 307 6.98 -6.55 -13.36
N ILE A 308 6.42 -6.81 -12.18
CA ILE A 308 6.08 -8.15 -11.72
C ILE A 308 4.59 -8.35 -12.00
N ASP A 309 4.25 -9.36 -12.80
CA ASP A 309 2.88 -9.63 -13.22
C ASP A 309 2.24 -10.72 -12.35
N GLU A 310 1.52 -10.29 -11.32
CA GLU A 310 0.91 -11.13 -10.28
C GLU A 310 -0.56 -11.52 -10.60
N ASP A 311 -1.10 -12.59 -9.98
CA ASP A 311 -2.54 -12.87 -10.03
C ASP A 311 -3.32 -11.73 -9.34
N LEU A 312 -4.53 -11.40 -9.84
CA LEU A 312 -5.40 -10.38 -9.26
C LEU A 312 -5.66 -10.60 -7.77
N LEU A 313 -5.78 -11.86 -7.34
CA LEU A 313 -5.94 -12.20 -5.92
C LEU A 313 -4.67 -11.94 -5.09
N GLU A 314 -3.49 -12.07 -5.68
CA GLU A 314 -2.21 -11.81 -5.01
C GLU A 314 -1.98 -10.30 -4.92
N ALA A 315 -2.15 -9.58 -6.04
CA ALA A 315 -2.05 -8.12 -6.09
C ALA A 315 -3.01 -7.43 -5.10
N LEU A 316 -4.28 -7.89 -5.02
CA LEU A 316 -5.24 -7.36 -4.03
C LEU A 316 -4.84 -7.67 -2.57
N PHE A 317 -4.28 -8.86 -2.31
CA PHE A 317 -3.81 -9.25 -0.98
C PHE A 317 -2.63 -8.39 -0.53
N LEU A 318 -1.63 -8.24 -1.41
CA LEU A 318 -0.41 -7.48 -1.16
C LEU A 318 -0.68 -5.98 -1.08
N GLN A 319 -1.59 -5.44 -1.90
CA GLN A 319 -1.99 -4.03 -1.82
C GLN A 319 -2.71 -3.72 -0.51
N TYR A 320 -3.65 -4.57 -0.08
CA TYR A 320 -4.32 -4.40 1.22
C TYR A 320 -3.32 -4.40 2.38
N ILE A 321 -2.45 -5.41 2.44
CA ILE A 321 -1.46 -5.54 3.52
C ILE A 321 -0.45 -4.39 3.47
N GLY A 322 -0.02 -3.99 2.27
CA GLY A 322 0.89 -2.85 2.05
C GLY A 322 0.33 -1.54 2.54
N VAL A 323 -0.85 -1.12 2.04
CA VAL A 323 -1.50 0.14 2.46
C VAL A 323 -1.73 0.16 3.98
N LYS A 324 -2.19 -0.95 4.57
CA LYS A 324 -2.37 -1.08 6.03
C LYS A 324 -1.08 -0.87 6.81
N TRP A 325 0.02 -1.52 6.40
CA TRP A 325 1.32 -1.31 7.05
C TRP A 325 1.88 0.09 6.82
N SER A 326 1.72 0.67 5.62
CA SER A 326 2.21 2.03 5.31
C SER A 326 1.53 3.10 6.15
N VAL A 327 0.19 3.12 6.20
CA VAL A 327 -0.57 4.07 7.02
C VAL A 327 -0.21 3.92 8.50
N PHE A 328 -0.06 2.68 8.98
CA PHE A 328 0.35 2.41 10.35
C PHE A 328 1.78 2.92 10.64
N PHE A 329 2.78 2.56 9.83
CA PHE A 329 4.17 2.94 10.05
C PHE A 329 4.34 4.46 9.96
N LYS A 330 3.71 5.13 8.99
CA LYS A 330 3.73 6.60 8.91
C LYS A 330 3.23 7.23 10.21
N LYS A 331 2.07 6.80 10.69
CA LYS A 331 1.48 7.28 11.95
C LYS A 331 2.37 6.99 13.16
N ALA A 332 2.99 5.81 13.21
CA ALA A 332 3.85 5.40 14.32
C ALA A 332 5.19 6.17 14.35
N PHE A 333 5.80 6.41 13.18
CA PHE A 333 7.01 7.22 13.04
C PHE A 333 6.75 8.71 13.29
N ILE A 334 5.60 9.25 12.85
CA ILE A 334 5.16 10.60 13.25
C ILE A 334 5.00 10.67 14.78
N GLY A 335 4.39 9.65 15.40
CA GLY A 335 4.27 9.51 16.85
C GLY A 335 5.63 9.50 17.57
N PHE A 336 6.63 8.83 17.01
CA PHE A 336 8.01 8.85 17.52
C PHE A 336 8.64 10.25 17.37
N SER A 337 8.52 10.89 16.19
CA SER A 337 9.08 12.23 15.91
C SER A 337 8.47 13.36 16.77
N ASN A 338 7.28 13.12 17.33
CA ASN A 338 6.59 14.04 18.23
C ASN A 338 6.81 13.71 19.72
N PHE A 339 7.53 12.62 20.04
CA PHE A 339 7.83 12.25 21.41
C PHE A 339 8.90 13.18 22.00
N ASP A 340 8.58 13.82 23.12
CA ASP A 340 9.42 14.90 23.66
C ASP A 340 10.79 14.39 24.12
N GLY A 341 11.85 15.03 23.62
CA GLY A 341 13.25 14.65 23.85
C GLY A 341 13.75 13.41 23.10
N ALA A 342 12.88 12.67 22.38
CA ALA A 342 13.32 11.57 21.52
C ALA A 342 13.88 12.08 20.19
N TRP A 343 13.21 13.09 19.60
CA TRP A 343 13.59 13.75 18.34
C TRP A 343 14.00 15.20 18.60
N SER A 344 15.11 15.65 18.00
CA SER A 344 15.60 17.02 18.18
C SER A 344 14.77 17.99 17.36
N LYS A 345 14.11 18.93 18.04
CA LYS A 345 13.26 19.96 17.44
C LYS A 345 14.11 21.01 16.71
N LEU A 346 13.62 21.52 15.58
CA LEU A 346 14.26 22.64 14.88
C LEU A 346 14.21 23.93 15.73
N ASN A 347 13.15 24.06 16.54
CA ASN A 347 12.98 25.10 17.54
C ASN A 347 13.87 24.87 18.78
N LYS A 348 15.01 25.56 18.83
CA LYS A 348 15.85 25.63 20.05
C LYS A 348 15.20 26.57 21.09
N PRO A 349 15.28 26.25 22.39
CA PRO A 349 14.65 27.07 23.43
C PRO A 349 15.29 28.47 23.49
N ILE A 350 14.46 29.51 23.38
CA ILE A 350 14.89 30.91 23.51
C ILE A 350 15.39 31.14 24.95
N PRO A 351 16.57 31.74 25.17
CA PRO A 351 17.06 32.07 26.50
C PRO A 351 16.05 32.91 27.31
N PRO A 352 15.91 32.69 28.62
CA PRO A 352 14.90 33.39 29.43
C PRO A 352 15.09 34.90 29.45
N ILE A 353 16.33 35.38 29.30
CA ILE A 353 16.67 36.81 29.20
C ILE A 353 16.11 37.42 27.90
N ASP A 354 16.28 36.75 26.77
CA ASP A 354 15.81 37.27 25.48
C ASP A 354 14.29 37.12 25.33
N LYS A 355 13.70 36.09 25.95
CA LYS A 355 12.26 36.01 26.15
C LYS A 355 11.74 37.19 26.99
N ALA A 356 12.35 37.49 28.14
CA ALA A 356 11.97 38.63 28.97
C ALA A 356 12.13 39.98 28.26
N ARG A 357 13.20 40.16 27.46
CA ARG A 357 13.39 41.36 26.61
C ARG A 357 12.29 41.49 25.56
N ARG A 358 11.99 40.42 24.83
CA ARG A 358 10.93 40.40 23.83
C ARG A 358 9.58 40.72 24.47
N ASP A 359 9.26 40.07 25.59
CA ASP A 359 7.99 40.24 26.30
C ASP A 359 7.86 41.67 26.88
N PHE A 360 8.98 42.31 27.27
CA PHE A 360 9.05 43.72 27.65
C PHE A 360 8.78 44.68 26.46
N TYR A 361 9.36 44.43 25.29
CA TYR A 361 9.18 45.31 24.12
C TYR A 361 7.85 45.11 23.37
N LEU A 362 7.29 43.89 23.35
CA LEU A 362 6.04 43.58 22.66
C LEU A 362 4.79 43.70 23.56
N GLY A 363 4.99 43.63 24.88
CA GLY A 363 3.92 43.76 25.88
C GLY A 363 3.01 42.55 26.01
N PRO A 364 2.13 42.53 27.04
CA PRO A 364 1.27 41.39 27.38
C PRO A 364 0.16 41.13 26.35
N SER A 365 -0.11 42.08 25.45
CA SER A 365 -1.14 41.98 24.41
C SER A 365 -0.69 41.20 23.17
N TYR A 366 0.61 40.90 23.05
CA TYR A 366 1.14 40.22 21.87
C TYR A 366 0.76 38.73 21.88
N ASN A 367 -0.08 38.32 20.92
CA ASN A 367 -0.53 36.94 20.84
C ASN A 367 0.54 36.07 20.16
N HIS A 368 1.02 35.06 20.89
CA HIS A 368 2.23 34.30 20.57
C HIS A 368 1.99 33.16 19.55
N GLN A 369 1.19 33.39 18.52
CA GLN A 369 0.75 32.33 17.62
C GLN A 369 1.76 32.09 16.49
N GLY A 370 2.52 31.00 16.65
CA GLY A 370 3.42 30.45 15.64
C GLY A 370 4.85 30.99 15.66
N SER A 371 5.78 30.16 15.20
CA SER A 371 7.14 30.56 14.84
C SER A 371 7.46 30.13 13.40
N VAL A 372 8.36 30.85 12.72
CA VAL A 372 8.83 30.46 11.36
C VAL A 372 9.41 29.05 11.37
N MET A 373 10.14 28.68 12.42
CA MET A 373 10.68 27.33 12.62
C MET A 373 9.60 26.27 12.82
N GLU A 374 8.47 26.61 13.44
CA GLU A 374 7.32 25.71 13.61
C GLU A 374 6.53 25.54 12.30
N LYS A 375 6.34 26.59 11.48
CA LYS A 375 5.79 26.44 10.13
C LYS A 375 6.75 25.63 9.24
N ARG A 376 8.08 25.82 9.36
CA ARG A 376 9.10 24.96 8.69
C ARG A 376 8.97 23.49 9.11
N GLU A 377 8.89 23.21 10.41
CA GLU A 377 8.72 21.83 10.92
C GLU A 377 7.37 21.22 10.51
N GLY A 378 6.30 22.01 10.49
CA GLY A 378 4.98 21.61 9.99
C GLY A 378 5.01 21.22 8.51
N LEU A 379 5.55 22.11 7.65
CA LEU A 379 5.72 21.87 6.21
C LEU A 379 6.62 20.65 5.95
N TYR A 380 7.70 20.50 6.72
CA TYR A 380 8.58 19.33 6.66
C TYR A 380 7.82 18.02 6.94
N LYS A 381 7.07 18.00 8.05
CA LYS A 381 6.29 16.84 8.50
C LYS A 381 5.10 16.50 7.59
N SER A 382 4.54 17.48 6.87
CA SER A 382 3.41 17.25 5.96
C SER A 382 3.83 16.84 4.55
N ILE A 383 4.97 17.32 4.04
CA ILE A 383 5.39 17.11 2.64
C ILE A 383 6.45 16.01 2.51
N TYR A 384 7.51 16.04 3.33
CA TYR A 384 8.72 15.24 3.09
C TYR A 384 8.85 14.04 4.05
N PHE A 385 8.43 14.19 5.30
CA PHE A 385 8.59 13.13 6.30
C PHE A 385 7.73 11.90 5.97
N MET A 386 8.37 10.77 5.69
CA MET A 386 7.72 9.52 5.26
C MET A 386 6.80 9.72 4.04
N SER A 387 7.23 10.55 3.08
CA SER A 387 6.41 11.01 1.95
C SER A 387 5.84 9.89 1.08
N GLN A 388 6.56 8.78 0.89
CA GLN A 388 6.11 7.63 0.09
C GLN A 388 4.97 6.83 0.74
N LEU A 389 4.73 6.98 2.05
CA LEU A 389 3.67 6.28 2.75
C LEU A 389 2.37 7.13 2.70
N PRO A 390 1.20 6.56 2.35
CA PRO A 390 -0.08 7.26 2.46
C PRO A 390 -0.44 7.62 3.91
N ASN A 391 -1.24 8.68 4.08
CA ASN A 391 -1.79 9.10 5.38
C ASN A 391 -3.09 8.37 5.72
N SER A 392 -3.87 8.00 4.70
CA SER A 392 -5.12 7.24 4.83
C SER A 392 -5.18 6.04 3.88
N GLU A 393 -6.11 5.12 4.16
CA GLU A 393 -6.35 3.93 3.31
C GLU A 393 -7.01 4.27 1.95
N GLN A 394 -7.44 5.52 1.78
CA GLN A 394 -8.10 6.05 0.59
C GLN A 394 -7.23 7.07 -0.15
N ASP A 395 -6.00 7.33 0.31
CA ASP A 395 -5.07 8.21 -0.38
C ASP A 395 -4.62 7.53 -1.67
N GLU A 396 -5.01 8.09 -2.81
CA GLU A 396 -4.52 7.69 -4.12
C GLU A 396 -3.04 8.08 -4.24
N GLN A 397 -2.15 7.09 -4.31
CA GLN A 397 -0.75 7.34 -4.64
C GLN A 397 -0.67 7.72 -6.11
N ALA A 398 -0.40 8.99 -6.39
CA ALA A 398 -0.11 9.46 -7.73
C ALA A 398 1.14 8.76 -8.28
N ASP A 399 1.13 8.39 -9.56
CA ASP A 399 2.23 7.67 -10.19
C ASP A 399 3.57 8.42 -10.05
N GLN A 400 4.62 7.65 -9.72
CA GLN A 400 5.95 8.16 -9.33
C GLN A 400 6.60 9.08 -10.39
N ASP A 401 6.28 8.83 -11.66
CA ASP A 401 6.82 9.53 -12.83
C ASP A 401 6.03 10.81 -13.20
N GLY A 402 4.90 11.10 -12.56
CA GLY A 402 4.04 12.24 -12.94
C GLY A 402 3.41 12.10 -14.33
N VAL A 403 3.31 10.87 -14.85
CA VAL A 403 2.57 10.54 -16.07
C VAL A 403 1.09 10.44 -15.75
N GLU A 404 0.42 11.58 -15.69
CA GLU A 404 -0.99 11.63 -16.03
C GLU A 404 -1.09 11.13 -17.49
N GLU A 405 -1.61 9.92 -17.70
CA GLU A 405 -1.84 9.40 -19.04
C GLU A 405 -2.70 10.42 -19.78
N ALA A 406 -2.13 11.06 -20.80
CA ALA A 406 -2.84 11.99 -21.65
C ALA A 406 -3.93 11.20 -22.38
N ASN A 407 -5.11 11.15 -21.76
CA ASN A 407 -6.25 10.40 -22.24
C ASN A 407 -6.75 11.13 -23.49
N TYR A 408 -6.16 10.76 -24.64
CA TYR A 408 -6.62 11.15 -25.97
C TYR A 408 -7.94 10.42 -26.24
N ASP A 409 -8.97 10.77 -25.48
CA ASP A 409 -10.33 10.74 -25.95
C ASP A 409 -10.35 11.56 -27.23
N MET A 410 -10.31 10.84 -28.35
CA MET A 410 -10.46 11.38 -29.69
C MET A 410 -11.82 12.08 -29.73
N LEU A 411 -11.82 13.39 -29.47
CA LEU A 411 -12.98 14.25 -29.66
C LEU A 411 -13.45 14.04 -31.10
N GLU A 412 -14.57 13.33 -31.27
CA GLU A 412 -15.21 13.11 -32.55
C GLU A 412 -15.72 14.45 -33.07
N PHE A 413 -14.85 15.16 -33.81
CA PHE A 413 -15.23 16.37 -34.52
C PHE A 413 -16.36 16.01 -35.49
N PRO A 414 -17.56 16.62 -35.38
CA PRO A 414 -18.69 16.27 -36.23
C PRO A 414 -18.34 16.47 -37.70
N GLY A 415 -18.31 15.37 -38.46
CA GLY A 415 -17.76 15.35 -39.81
C GLY A 415 -18.40 16.39 -40.74
N GLN A 416 -17.63 17.41 -41.12
CA GLN A 416 -18.01 18.35 -42.18
C GLN A 416 -18.08 17.59 -43.52
N ARG A 417 -19.29 17.19 -43.89
CA ARG A 417 -19.58 16.74 -45.26
C ARG A 417 -19.30 17.87 -46.24
N MET A 418 -18.19 17.77 -46.99
CA MET A 418 -17.96 18.62 -48.15
C MET A 418 -19.03 18.35 -49.20
N SER A 419 -19.96 19.30 -49.34
CA SER A 419 -20.94 19.32 -50.44
C SER A 419 -20.42 20.19 -51.58
N LEU A 420 -20.39 19.66 -52.80
CA LEU A 420 -19.94 20.39 -53.97
C LEU A 420 -20.89 21.57 -54.29
N ARG A 421 -20.32 22.69 -54.71
CA ARG A 421 -21.05 23.88 -55.17
C ARG A 421 -21.88 23.59 -56.43
N GLN A 422 -23.14 24.03 -56.42
CA GLN A 422 -23.85 24.48 -57.63
C GLN A 422 -24.41 25.90 -57.41
N GLY A 423 -24.76 26.57 -58.51
CA GLY A 423 -24.79 28.04 -58.62
C GLY A 423 -26.01 28.79 -58.03
N PRO A 424 -26.02 30.13 -58.17
CA PRO A 424 -26.92 31.02 -57.43
C PRO A 424 -28.22 31.37 -58.16
N ALA A 425 -29.30 31.66 -57.41
CA ALA A 425 -30.53 32.25 -57.94
C ALA A 425 -31.22 33.23 -56.96
N MET A 426 -31.76 34.29 -57.55
CA MET A 426 -32.42 35.51 -57.04
C MET A 426 -33.25 35.50 -55.75
N SER A 427 -32.95 36.49 -54.89
CA SER A 427 -33.84 37.52 -54.31
C SER A 427 -35.37 37.35 -54.35
N ARG A 428 -36.02 37.49 -53.17
CA ARG A 428 -37.20 38.36 -53.05
C ARG A 428 -37.43 38.89 -51.62
N ARG A 429 -37.76 40.19 -51.51
CA ARG A 429 -38.25 40.86 -50.28
C ARG A 429 -39.64 40.36 -49.90
N ASN A 430 -39.99 40.46 -48.62
CA ASN A 430 -41.23 41.14 -48.20
C ASN A 430 -41.14 41.71 -46.77
N LEU A 431 -42.09 42.57 -46.42
CA LEU A 431 -41.98 43.62 -45.40
C LEU A 431 -43.31 43.74 -44.63
N MET A 432 -43.28 43.95 -43.30
CA MET A 432 -44.23 44.73 -42.44
C MET A 432 -43.88 44.46 -40.96
N GLN A 433 -43.52 45.42 -40.09
CA GLN A 433 -44.34 46.46 -39.43
C GLN A 433 -45.46 45.86 -38.53
N SER A 434 -45.63 46.16 -37.23
CA SER A 434 -45.09 47.22 -36.34
C SER A 434 -45.04 46.69 -34.85
N GLN A 435 -44.80 47.41 -33.73
CA GLN A 435 -44.78 48.84 -33.37
C GLN A 435 -44.13 49.09 -31.97
N GLN A 436 -43.92 50.37 -31.62
CA GLN A 436 -43.76 50.98 -30.26
C GLN A 436 -42.49 50.72 -29.40
N ALA A 437 -42.19 51.72 -28.55
CA ALA A 437 -40.92 52.01 -27.84
C ALA A 437 -41.19 53.07 -26.72
N PRO A 438 -40.23 53.70 -25.99
CA PRO A 438 -38.83 53.37 -25.67
C PRO A 438 -38.55 53.46 -24.10
N PRO A 439 -37.60 54.22 -23.49
CA PRO A 439 -36.62 53.65 -22.54
C PRO A 439 -36.64 54.30 -21.12
N PRO A 440 -35.64 54.04 -20.25
CA PRO A 440 -34.56 55.02 -20.14
C PRO A 440 -33.13 54.43 -19.92
N ALA A 441 -32.14 55.33 -20.00
CA ALA A 441 -30.71 55.09 -19.80
C ALA A 441 -30.11 56.34 -19.09
N PRO A 442 -28.78 56.56 -19.04
CA PRO A 442 -27.69 55.79 -18.45
C PRO A 442 -26.89 56.64 -17.42
N LYS A 443 -25.74 56.13 -16.92
CA LYS A 443 -24.49 56.85 -16.48
C LYS A 443 -23.70 55.93 -15.52
N ARG A 444 -22.37 55.93 -15.40
CA ARG A 444 -21.23 56.49 -16.17
C ARG A 444 -19.97 55.94 -15.46
N LYS A 445 -18.98 55.39 -16.17
CA LYS A 445 -17.55 55.57 -15.80
C LYS A 445 -16.74 55.88 -17.05
N ARG A 446 -15.72 56.73 -16.88
CA ARG A 446 -15.01 57.43 -17.96
C ARG A 446 -13.78 56.67 -18.42
N ALA A 447 -13.52 56.74 -19.72
CA ALA A 447 -12.29 56.37 -20.37
C ALA A 447 -11.02 57.04 -19.78
N LYS A 448 -9.89 56.35 -19.97
CA LYS A 448 -8.64 56.92 -20.52
C LYS A 448 -8.20 55.96 -21.64
N MET A 449 -8.39 56.35 -22.90
CA MET A 449 -7.34 56.91 -23.77
C MET A 449 -6.07 56.05 -23.85
N GLN A 450 -5.98 55.26 -24.92
CA GLN A 450 -4.72 54.84 -25.52
C GLN A 450 -3.97 56.04 -26.10
N ALA A 451 -2.65 55.92 -26.21
CA ALA A 451 -1.86 56.59 -27.23
C ALA A 451 -1.19 55.49 -28.08
N GLN A 452 -1.54 55.41 -29.35
CA GLN A 452 -0.80 54.66 -30.37
C GLN A 452 0.09 55.65 -31.13
N THR A 453 1.31 55.26 -31.48
CA THR A 453 1.82 55.30 -32.86
C THR A 453 3.20 54.62 -32.98
N THR A 454 3.26 53.57 -33.82
CA THR A 454 4.20 53.32 -34.94
C THR A 454 5.69 53.73 -34.82
N ALA A 455 6.68 52.97 -35.30
CA ALA A 455 6.77 51.63 -35.92
C ALA A 455 8.26 51.31 -36.14
N PHE A 456 8.66 50.03 -36.33
CA PHE A 456 9.49 49.56 -37.45
C PHE A 456 9.72 48.04 -37.37
N ASP A 457 9.78 47.42 -38.55
CA ASP A 457 9.87 45.98 -38.79
C ASP A 457 11.32 45.46 -38.74
N CYS A 458 11.55 44.23 -38.25
CA CYS A 458 12.66 43.35 -38.65
C CYS A 458 12.51 41.94 -38.03
N THR A 459 12.69 40.91 -38.87
CA THR A 459 12.41 39.49 -38.61
C THR A 459 13.52 38.74 -37.85
N ALA A 460 13.16 37.88 -36.88
CA ALA A 460 13.91 36.66 -36.54
C ALA A 460 13.04 35.68 -35.72
N ASP A 461 12.93 34.42 -36.15
CA ASP A 461 12.36 33.32 -35.36
C ASP A 461 13.29 32.93 -34.20
N VAL A 462 12.93 33.23 -32.93
CA VAL A 462 13.43 32.51 -31.73
C VAL A 462 12.42 32.62 -30.56
N LEU A 463 11.95 31.46 -30.07
CA LEU A 463 11.51 31.15 -28.69
C LEU A 463 11.20 32.32 -27.72
N THR A 464 10.00 32.90 -27.79
CA THR A 464 9.40 33.64 -26.65
C THR A 464 7.88 33.47 -26.61
N ASP A 465 7.39 32.57 -25.76
CA ASP A 465 6.00 32.56 -25.25
C ASP A 465 5.99 32.06 -23.78
N PHE A 466 7.00 32.49 -23.01
CA PHE A 466 6.97 32.42 -21.55
C PHE A 466 6.67 33.82 -21.02
N ASP A 467 5.38 34.09 -20.81
CA ASP A 467 4.91 35.36 -20.25
C ASP A 467 5.30 35.46 -18.76
N PHE A 468 6.42 36.12 -18.51
CA PHE A 468 6.98 36.32 -17.18
C PHE A 468 6.04 37.10 -16.24
N ASP A 469 5.21 37.99 -16.79
CA ASP A 469 4.23 38.75 -16.01
C ASP A 469 3.01 37.87 -15.65
N SER A 470 2.68 36.85 -16.45
CA SER A 470 1.66 35.86 -16.07
C SER A 470 2.09 34.99 -14.88
N PHE A 471 3.38 34.63 -14.78
CA PHE A 471 3.92 33.87 -13.65
C PHE A 471 3.90 34.66 -12.33
N LEU A 472 4.09 35.98 -12.38
CA LEU A 472 4.06 36.86 -11.19
C LEU A 472 2.65 37.33 -10.80
N ASN A 473 1.70 37.34 -11.74
CA ASN A 473 0.32 37.79 -11.52
C ASN A 473 -0.70 36.65 -11.49
N ALA A 474 -0.27 35.41 -11.19
CA ALA A 474 -1.19 34.39 -10.71
C ALA A 474 -1.92 34.94 -9.47
N GLU A 475 -3.25 34.98 -9.53
CA GLU A 475 -4.09 35.64 -8.52
C GLU A 475 -3.77 35.12 -7.10
N GLU A 476 -3.89 35.98 -6.07
CA GLU A 476 -3.75 35.61 -4.64
C GLU A 476 -4.87 34.64 -4.20
N GLY A 477 -4.84 33.42 -4.72
CA GLY A 477 -5.73 32.32 -4.42
C GLY A 477 -5.17 31.43 -3.32
N ASP A 478 -5.52 31.76 -2.07
CA ASP A 478 -5.48 30.89 -0.88
C ASP A 478 -4.24 29.94 -0.79
N SER A 479 -3.08 30.52 -0.48
CA SER A 479 -1.74 29.90 -0.57
C SER A 479 -1.42 28.81 0.48
N ASP A 480 -2.42 28.17 1.09
CA ASP A 480 -2.22 27.12 2.11
C ASP A 480 -2.49 25.69 1.58
N ASN A 481 -2.79 25.52 0.29
CA ASN A 481 -2.86 24.20 -0.35
C ASN A 481 -1.46 23.57 -0.48
N LEU A 482 -1.24 22.46 0.20
CA LEU A 482 0.00 21.67 0.10
C LEU A 482 0.16 21.07 -1.30
N PRO A 483 1.40 20.96 -1.83
CA PRO A 483 1.66 20.33 -3.12
C PRO A 483 1.27 18.85 -3.07
N LYS A 484 0.63 18.35 -4.13
CA LYS A 484 0.09 16.99 -4.23
C LYS A 484 0.84 16.13 -5.23
N THR A 485 1.24 16.68 -6.37
CA THR A 485 1.94 15.90 -7.41
C THR A 485 3.46 15.88 -7.16
N PRO A 486 4.19 14.83 -7.59
CA PRO A 486 5.66 14.79 -7.47
C PRO A 486 6.36 16.00 -8.13
N MET A 487 5.78 16.55 -9.21
CA MET A 487 6.29 17.73 -9.89
C MET A 487 6.11 19.00 -9.05
N GLU A 488 4.92 19.22 -8.47
CA GLU A 488 4.66 20.32 -7.54
C GLU A 488 5.59 20.26 -6.32
N ILE A 489 5.82 19.06 -5.75
CA ILE A 489 6.72 18.90 -4.59
C ILE A 489 8.16 19.27 -4.98
N LYS A 490 8.63 18.85 -6.16
CA LYS A 490 9.97 19.25 -6.69
C LYS A 490 10.08 20.77 -6.88
N GLN A 491 9.07 21.41 -7.48
CA GLN A 491 9.02 22.87 -7.64
C GLN A 491 8.98 23.58 -6.27
N PHE A 492 8.13 23.13 -5.36
CA PHE A 492 8.02 23.65 -4.00
C PHE A 492 9.35 23.53 -3.22
N THR A 493 10.10 22.42 -3.41
CA THR A 493 11.43 22.24 -2.83
C THR A 493 12.40 23.34 -3.30
N LEU A 494 12.40 23.67 -4.59
CA LEU A 494 13.25 24.73 -5.16
C LEU A 494 12.84 26.13 -4.67
N HIS A 495 11.54 26.41 -4.56
CA HIS A 495 11.04 27.66 -4.00
C HIS A 495 11.37 27.80 -2.50
N LEU A 496 11.24 26.72 -1.73
CA LEU A 496 11.61 26.66 -0.32
C LEU A 496 13.12 26.90 -0.14
N LEU A 497 13.96 26.23 -0.92
CA LEU A 497 15.42 26.44 -0.87
C LEU A 497 15.81 27.87 -1.28
N SER A 498 15.18 28.45 -2.31
CA SER A 498 15.39 29.86 -2.70
C SER A 498 15.02 30.82 -1.57
N THR A 499 13.89 30.59 -0.89
CA THR A 499 13.45 31.35 0.28
C THR A 499 14.46 31.22 1.43
N GLU A 500 14.95 30.01 1.71
CA GLU A 500 15.98 29.76 2.72
C GLU A 500 17.32 30.43 2.37
N ILE A 501 17.73 30.45 1.10
CA ILE A 501 18.93 31.19 0.67
C ILE A 501 18.76 32.68 0.98
N ILE A 502 17.65 33.30 0.57
CA ILE A 502 17.39 34.73 0.82
C ILE A 502 17.37 35.04 2.32
N ILE A 503 16.64 34.26 3.12
CA ILE A 503 16.52 34.49 4.57
C ILE A 503 17.88 34.32 5.26
N ASN A 504 18.58 33.21 5.01
CA ASN A 504 19.81 32.91 5.75
C ASN A 504 20.99 33.77 5.28
N THR A 505 21.10 34.13 4.00
CA THR A 505 22.07 35.14 3.54
C THR A 505 21.84 36.50 4.20
N LYS A 506 20.58 36.91 4.47
CA LYS A 506 20.29 38.18 5.15
C LYS A 506 20.47 38.14 6.67
N LEU A 507 20.23 37.01 7.33
CA LEU A 507 20.33 36.87 8.78
C LEU A 507 21.70 36.38 9.28
N HIS A 508 22.40 35.59 8.47
CA HIS A 508 23.62 34.86 8.84
C HIS A 508 24.78 35.07 7.86
N GLY A 509 24.56 35.77 6.73
CA GLY A 509 25.57 36.05 5.71
C GLY A 509 25.73 34.94 4.67
N GLU A 510 25.60 33.67 5.08
CA GLU A 510 25.77 32.50 4.22
C GLU A 510 24.76 31.37 4.53
N ILE A 511 24.73 30.39 3.63
CA ILE A 511 24.00 29.12 3.78
C ILE A 511 24.83 28.02 3.11
N SER A 512 24.88 26.84 3.73
CA SER A 512 25.39 25.62 3.09
C SER A 512 24.22 24.72 2.70
N CYS A 513 24.29 24.13 1.50
CA CYS A 513 23.31 23.19 0.97
C CYS A 513 24.05 22.04 0.27
N ALA A 514 23.57 20.81 0.45
CA ALA A 514 24.02 19.63 -0.27
C ALA A 514 22.79 18.84 -0.79
N ARG A 515 22.91 18.31 -2.01
CA ARG A 515 21.97 17.36 -2.61
C ARG A 515 22.73 16.10 -2.98
N SER A 516 22.11 14.95 -2.82
CA SER A 516 22.51 13.71 -3.49
C SER A 516 21.28 12.85 -3.80
N GLU A 517 21.52 11.77 -4.51
CA GLU A 517 20.55 10.74 -4.87
C GLU A 517 21.14 9.36 -4.53
N PHE A 518 20.30 8.39 -4.17
CA PHE A 518 20.71 6.99 -4.00
C PHE A 518 20.57 6.24 -5.33
N GLU A 519 21.68 5.75 -5.89
CA GLU A 519 21.64 4.99 -7.15
C GLU A 519 20.87 3.67 -6.98
N SER A 520 19.77 3.51 -7.72
CA SER A 520 18.95 2.29 -7.75
C SER A 520 18.54 1.79 -6.35
N TYR A 521 18.03 2.68 -5.49
CA TYR A 521 17.74 2.37 -4.09
C TYR A 521 16.88 1.11 -3.92
N GLY A 522 15.66 1.09 -4.51
CA GLY A 522 14.72 -0.04 -4.39
C GLY A 522 15.34 -1.41 -4.75
N PRO A 523 15.96 -1.59 -5.93
CA PRO A 523 16.65 -2.83 -6.30
C PRO A 523 17.89 -3.15 -5.47
N SER A 524 18.59 -2.16 -4.90
CA SER A 524 19.83 -2.38 -4.14
C SER A 524 19.61 -2.82 -2.69
N LEU A 525 18.40 -2.64 -2.13
CA LEU A 525 18.10 -2.91 -0.72
C LEU A 525 18.39 -4.37 -0.27
N PRO A 526 19.33 -4.60 0.66
CA PRO A 526 19.62 -5.93 1.18
C PRO A 526 18.46 -6.45 2.05
N HIS A 527 18.00 -7.67 1.79
CA HIS A 527 16.91 -8.29 2.55
C HIS A 527 17.26 -8.44 4.04
N SER A 528 18.52 -8.78 4.34
CA SER A 528 19.06 -8.86 5.71
C SER A 528 18.94 -7.53 6.47
N THR A 529 19.16 -6.39 5.81
CA THR A 529 18.97 -5.06 6.40
C THR A 529 17.50 -4.77 6.67
N ILE A 530 16.62 -5.08 5.70
CA ILE A 530 15.16 -4.90 5.86
C ILE A 530 14.65 -5.70 7.08
N PHE A 531 15.00 -6.99 7.18
CA PHE A 531 14.57 -7.82 8.31
C PHE A 531 15.17 -7.36 9.65
N CYS A 532 16.45 -6.93 9.66
CA CYS A 532 17.08 -6.40 10.87
C CYS A 532 16.37 -5.13 11.36
N VAL A 533 16.01 -4.20 10.47
CA VAL A 533 15.34 -2.94 10.82
C VAL A 533 13.88 -3.19 11.24
N LEU A 534 13.11 -3.96 10.47
CA LEU A 534 11.71 -4.28 10.83
C LEU A 534 11.63 -5.10 12.13
N GLY A 535 12.54 -6.06 12.32
CA GLY A 535 12.69 -6.82 13.57
C GLY A 535 13.09 -5.91 14.74
N PHE A 536 14.00 -4.95 14.53
CA PHE A 536 14.37 -3.96 15.53
C PHE A 536 13.19 -3.08 15.95
N PHE A 537 12.26 -2.75 15.05
CA PHE A 537 11.02 -2.05 15.39
C PHE A 537 9.92 -2.95 16.00
N GLY A 538 10.18 -4.25 16.19
CA GLY A 538 9.26 -5.17 16.89
C GLY A 538 8.26 -5.88 15.97
N LEU A 539 8.57 -6.03 14.68
CA LEU A 539 7.75 -6.84 13.77
C LEU A 539 7.69 -8.30 14.27
N LEU A 540 6.48 -8.83 14.41
CA LEU A 540 6.25 -10.19 14.88
C LEU A 540 6.77 -11.24 13.88
N VAL A 541 7.30 -12.36 14.38
CA VAL A 541 7.88 -13.46 13.57
C VAL A 541 6.95 -13.92 12.44
N LYS A 542 5.63 -14.00 12.69
CA LYS A 542 4.62 -14.35 11.68
C LYS A 542 4.63 -13.40 10.48
N TRP A 543 4.75 -12.10 10.73
CA TRP A 543 4.85 -11.08 9.69
C TRP A 543 6.24 -11.08 9.06
N SER A 544 7.31 -11.29 9.83
CA SER A 544 8.67 -11.42 9.28
C SER A 544 8.77 -12.54 8.25
N ARG A 545 8.09 -13.68 8.45
CA ARG A 545 8.02 -14.77 7.45
C ARG A 545 7.25 -14.36 6.19
N PHE A 546 6.11 -13.68 6.34
CA PHE A 546 5.37 -13.14 5.20
C PHE A 546 6.20 -12.14 4.40
N PHE A 547 6.83 -11.16 5.06
CA PHE A 547 7.75 -10.22 4.41
C PHE A 547 8.92 -10.95 3.75
N GLN A 548 9.45 -12.02 4.35
CA GLN A 548 10.48 -12.84 3.72
C GLN A 548 9.98 -13.50 2.44
N LYS A 549 8.81 -14.13 2.44
CA LYS A 549 8.22 -14.77 1.24
C LYS A 549 7.89 -13.75 0.15
N PHE A 550 7.40 -12.57 0.52
CA PHE A 550 7.18 -11.45 -0.40
C PHE A 550 8.49 -10.94 -1.03
N LEU A 551 9.57 -10.82 -0.24
CA LEU A 551 10.87 -10.39 -0.73
C LEU A 551 11.62 -11.48 -1.52
N GLU A 552 11.51 -12.77 -1.16
CA GLU A 552 12.09 -13.91 -1.88
C GLU A 552 11.15 -14.47 -2.95
N ALA A 553 10.57 -13.58 -3.77
CA ALA A 553 9.67 -13.97 -4.86
C ALA A 553 10.39 -14.84 -5.92
N PRO A 554 9.76 -15.92 -6.43
CA PRO A 554 10.25 -16.69 -7.56
C PRO A 554 9.93 -15.96 -8.87
N LEU A 555 10.95 -15.49 -9.58
CA LEU A 555 10.81 -14.65 -10.77
C LEU A 555 11.22 -15.41 -12.04
N LYS A 556 10.40 -15.32 -13.08
CA LYS A 556 10.66 -15.86 -14.41
C LYS A 556 10.36 -14.80 -15.47
N PHE A 557 11.27 -14.58 -16.42
CA PHE A 557 11.02 -13.63 -17.50
C PHE A 557 10.11 -14.23 -18.57
N VAL A 558 9.21 -13.41 -19.13
CA VAL A 558 8.30 -13.84 -20.22
C VAL A 558 9.04 -14.28 -21.49
N ASP A 559 10.23 -13.71 -21.74
CA ASP A 559 11.10 -14.03 -22.88
C ASP A 559 11.90 -15.35 -22.71
N GLU A 560 11.82 -16.04 -21.57
CA GLU A 560 12.53 -17.31 -21.35
C GLU A 560 11.67 -18.52 -21.70
N ASP A 561 12.30 -19.58 -22.24
CA ASP A 561 11.61 -20.82 -22.60
C ASP A 561 10.78 -21.39 -21.44
N ILE A 562 9.69 -22.08 -21.77
CA ILE A 562 8.79 -22.74 -20.81
C ILE A 562 9.58 -23.67 -19.85
N SER A 563 10.71 -24.22 -20.33
CA SER A 563 11.63 -25.08 -19.56
C SER A 563 12.61 -24.37 -18.62
N SER A 564 12.71 -23.04 -18.57
CA SER A 564 13.59 -22.35 -17.59
C SER A 564 13.03 -22.43 -16.16
N GLU A 565 13.88 -22.69 -15.17
CA GLU A 565 13.50 -22.66 -13.76
C GLU A 565 13.41 -21.22 -13.25
N ALA A 566 12.42 -20.92 -12.41
CA ALA A 566 12.26 -19.60 -11.81
C ALA A 566 13.41 -19.28 -10.83
N ARG A 567 13.91 -18.04 -10.90
CA ARG A 567 15.02 -17.54 -10.09
C ARG A 567 14.48 -16.81 -8.86
N ILE A 568 14.85 -17.26 -7.67
CA ILE A 568 14.43 -16.62 -6.41
C ILE A 568 15.19 -15.31 -6.23
N ARG A 569 14.48 -14.19 -6.05
CA ARG A 569 15.10 -12.89 -5.71
C ARG A 569 15.88 -12.96 -4.39
N LYS A 570 17.09 -12.37 -4.35
CA LYS A 570 17.97 -12.34 -3.18
C LYS A 570 18.34 -10.94 -2.67
N ARG A 571 18.00 -9.90 -3.43
CA ARG A 571 18.17 -8.49 -3.06
C ARG A 571 17.09 -7.62 -3.71
N GLY A 572 16.77 -6.49 -3.09
CA GLY A 572 15.82 -5.51 -3.58
C GLY A 572 14.35 -5.83 -3.23
N VAL A 573 13.51 -4.83 -3.41
CA VAL A 573 12.05 -4.90 -3.19
C VAL A 573 11.29 -4.95 -4.54
N PRO A 574 10.05 -5.48 -4.60
CA PRO A 574 9.19 -5.35 -5.77
C PRO A 574 9.00 -3.89 -6.22
N GLY A 575 8.99 -3.62 -7.52
CA GLY A 575 8.66 -2.28 -8.04
C GLY A 575 7.21 -1.89 -7.73
N ALA A 576 6.97 -0.64 -7.37
CA ALA A 576 5.64 -0.02 -7.23
C ALA A 576 4.59 -0.66 -6.26
N HIS A 577 4.94 -1.67 -5.44
CA HIS A 577 4.04 -2.13 -4.35
C HIS A 577 4.11 -1.21 -3.11
N ALA A 578 2.97 -0.99 -2.45
CA ALA A 578 2.91 -0.26 -1.18
C ALA A 578 3.79 -0.91 -0.08
N LEU A 579 3.91 -2.25 -0.07
CA LEU A 579 4.83 -2.98 0.84
C LEU A 579 6.31 -2.63 0.62
N SER A 580 6.71 -2.32 -0.60
CA SER A 580 8.08 -1.93 -0.93
C SER A 580 8.42 -0.56 -0.35
N ALA A 581 7.47 0.38 -0.40
CA ALA A 581 7.60 1.68 0.27
C ALA A 581 7.76 1.53 1.79
N VAL A 582 7.05 0.59 2.44
CA VAL A 582 7.25 0.27 3.87
C VAL A 582 8.70 -0.16 4.15
N CYS A 583 9.24 -1.06 3.33
CA CYS A 583 10.59 -1.57 3.51
C CYS A 583 11.66 -0.47 3.33
N GLY A 584 11.49 0.38 2.31
CA GLY A 584 12.38 1.50 2.03
C GLY A 584 12.31 2.60 3.09
N GLU A 585 11.12 3.09 3.43
CA GLU A 585 10.94 4.18 4.38
C GLU A 585 11.25 3.78 5.84
N ALA A 586 11.09 2.51 6.23
CA ALA A 586 11.54 2.05 7.54
C ALA A 586 13.07 2.15 7.72
N ILE A 587 13.84 1.94 6.65
CA ILE A 587 15.30 2.16 6.65
C ILE A 587 15.62 3.66 6.61
N LEU A 588 14.96 4.43 5.72
CA LEU A 588 15.21 5.87 5.61
C LEU A 588 14.77 6.64 6.87
N PHE A 589 13.80 6.15 7.65
CA PHE A 589 13.48 6.69 8.97
C PHE A 589 14.67 6.59 9.95
N CYS A 590 15.47 5.51 9.88
CA CYS A 590 16.69 5.40 10.67
C CYS A 590 17.75 6.43 10.22
N LEU A 591 17.84 6.69 8.91
CA LEU A 591 18.72 7.71 8.33
C LEU A 591 18.30 9.13 8.76
N ASP A 592 17.02 9.47 8.61
CA ASP A 592 16.43 10.75 9.03
C ASP A 592 16.72 11.00 10.52
N TYR A 593 16.61 9.95 11.35
CA TYR A 593 16.91 10.02 12.78
C TYR A 593 18.41 10.19 13.06
N ALA A 594 19.28 9.46 12.37
CA ALA A 594 20.74 9.59 12.51
C ALA A 594 21.21 11.00 12.17
N VAL A 595 20.74 11.57 11.06
CA VAL A 595 21.03 12.96 10.67
C VAL A 595 20.46 13.95 11.69
N ASN A 596 19.24 13.75 12.18
CA ASN A 596 18.64 14.63 13.19
C ASN A 596 19.45 14.67 14.51
N GLN A 597 19.92 13.51 14.98
CA GLN A 597 20.69 13.38 16.22
C GLN A 597 22.13 13.88 16.07
N SER A 598 22.79 13.70 14.92
CA SER A 598 24.18 14.16 14.71
C SER A 598 24.31 15.67 14.46
N THR A 599 23.25 16.29 13.92
CA THR A 599 23.24 17.71 13.53
C THR A 599 22.57 18.65 14.54
N ASP A 600 22.01 18.13 15.63
CA ASP A 600 21.22 18.87 16.63
C ASP A 600 20.02 19.59 16.00
N GLY A 601 19.20 18.82 15.27
CA GLY A 601 17.87 19.24 14.78
C GLY A 601 17.75 19.61 13.30
N VAL A 602 18.78 19.42 12.46
CA VAL A 602 18.64 19.67 11.01
C VAL A 602 17.75 18.60 10.37
N GLN A 603 16.96 19.02 9.38
CA GLN A 603 16.00 18.19 8.64
C GLN A 603 16.61 17.70 7.33
N LEU A 604 16.29 16.47 6.95
CA LEU A 604 16.68 15.85 5.66
C LEU A 604 15.45 15.84 4.74
N TYR A 605 15.43 16.72 3.75
CA TYR A 605 14.32 16.89 2.81
C TYR A 605 14.43 15.83 1.71
N ARG A 606 13.70 14.73 1.87
CA ARG A 606 13.71 13.57 0.95
C ARG A 606 12.50 13.54 0.01
N MET A 607 12.74 13.13 -1.22
CA MET A 607 11.74 12.79 -2.23
C MET A 607 12.17 11.47 -2.89
N HIS A 608 11.62 10.34 -2.42
CA HIS A 608 12.10 9.01 -2.79
C HIS A 608 13.61 8.86 -2.51
N ASP A 609 14.40 8.66 -3.56
CA ASP A 609 15.85 8.41 -3.53
C ASP A 609 16.67 9.71 -3.54
N ASP A 610 16.03 10.83 -3.90
CA ASP A 610 16.57 12.19 -3.92
C ASP A 610 16.53 12.79 -2.50
N PHE A 611 17.63 13.41 -2.04
CA PHE A 611 17.66 14.08 -0.73
C PHE A 611 18.47 15.37 -0.71
N TRP A 612 18.00 16.30 0.13
CA TRP A 612 18.58 17.63 0.32
C TRP A 612 18.77 17.92 1.81
N ILE A 613 19.91 18.52 2.15
CA ILE A 613 20.19 19.02 3.49
C ILE A 613 20.78 20.43 3.39
N TRP A 614 20.24 21.37 4.17
CA TRP A 614 20.73 22.74 4.23
C TRP A 614 20.74 23.30 5.65
N SER A 615 21.67 24.20 5.92
CA SER A 615 21.78 24.90 7.21
C SER A 615 22.61 26.18 7.05
N PRO A 616 22.37 27.23 7.86
CA PRO A 616 23.30 28.35 7.99
C PRO A 616 24.68 27.91 8.51
N SER A 617 24.73 26.81 9.28
CA SER A 617 25.97 26.25 9.81
C SER A 617 26.57 25.25 8.81
N HIS A 618 27.68 25.63 8.17
CA HIS A 618 28.46 24.73 7.32
C HIS A 618 28.84 23.42 8.05
N GLN A 619 29.27 23.52 9.31
CA GLN A 619 29.64 22.36 10.12
C GLN A 619 28.44 21.41 10.38
N SER A 620 27.22 21.93 10.45
CA SER A 620 26.02 21.10 10.61
C SER A 620 25.70 20.31 9.33
N VAL A 621 25.88 20.92 8.15
CA VAL A 621 25.72 20.20 6.86
C VAL A 621 26.78 19.11 6.72
N VAL A 622 28.05 19.39 7.04
CA VAL A 622 29.14 18.40 7.00
C VAL A 622 28.90 17.25 7.98
N LYS A 623 28.40 17.52 9.20
CA LYS A 623 28.01 16.46 10.16
C LYS A 623 26.87 15.59 9.65
N GLY A 624 25.85 16.20 9.04
CA GLY A 624 24.72 15.48 8.44
C GLY A 624 25.20 14.59 7.30
N TRP A 625 26.00 15.12 6.38
CA TRP A 625 26.61 14.39 5.28
C TRP A 625 27.46 13.19 5.76
N ASN A 626 28.31 13.39 6.76
CA ASN A 626 29.10 12.33 7.39
C ASN A 626 28.26 11.32 8.21
N SER A 627 26.94 11.51 8.33
CA SER A 627 26.01 10.54 8.94
C SER A 627 25.21 9.76 7.90
N ILE A 628 25.33 10.14 6.61
CA ILE A 628 24.70 9.48 5.46
C ILE A 628 25.70 8.53 4.78
N LEU A 629 26.99 8.85 4.83
CA LEU A 629 28.12 7.98 4.48
C LEU A 629 28.40 6.90 5.54
#